data_AF-A0A699WTG9-F1
#
_entry.id   AF-A0A699WTG9-F1
#
_cell.length_a   1.000
_cell.length_b   1.000
_cell.length_c   1.000
_cell.angle_alpha   90.00
_cell.angle_beta   90.00
_cell.angle_gamma   90.00
#
_symmetry.space_group_name_H-M   'P 1'
#
loop_
_entity.id
_entity.type
_entity.pdbx_description
1 polymer ?
#
loop_
_entity_poly.entity_id
_entity_poly.type
_entity_poly.pdbx_seq_one_letter_code
_entity_poly.pdbx_strand_id
1 'polypeptide(L)'
;MWLTVVSDEEETVNPEILSTKYHIVDWESYILWNVNMEDKHVYKIIRANGNTSYHKSLSSILRKSDIQDLVDLHILVMKRFKDNTLEGYNLLLWGDLKVMFEPNADDEIWSNQ
;
A
#
# COMPACT_ATOMS: atom_id res chain seq x y z
N MET A 1 19.72 8.62 11.19
CA MET A 1 18.64 7.95 10.44
C MET A 1 18.74 6.47 10.77
N TRP A 2 17.82 5.93 11.55
CA TRP A 2 17.83 4.52 11.95
C TRP A 2 16.73 3.81 11.15
N LEU A 3 17.11 2.78 10.37
CA LEU A 3 16.17 1.86 9.74
C LEU A 3 15.71 0.85 10.79
N THR A 4 14.43 0.84 11.13
CA THR A 4 13.82 -0.27 11.87
C THR A 4 13.21 -1.23 10.86
N VAL A 5 13.88 -2.36 10.64
CA VAL A 5 13.27 -3.52 9.96
C VAL A 5 12.47 -4.26 11.02
N VAL A 6 11.13 -4.15 10.94
CA VAL A 6 10.22 -4.88 11.83
C VAL A 6 10.00 -6.27 11.22
N SER A 7 10.44 -7.31 11.94
CA SER A 7 10.17 -8.72 11.63
C SER A 7 8.69 -9.06 11.88
N ASP A 8 8.18 -10.08 11.18
CA ASP A 8 6.83 -10.65 11.31
C ASP A 8 6.63 -11.43 12.63
N GLU A 9 7.04 -10.86 13.76
CA GLU A 9 6.70 -11.37 15.08
C GLU A 9 5.34 -10.80 15.45
N GLU A 10 4.46 -11.63 16.01
CA GLU A 10 3.10 -11.25 16.41
C GLU A 10 3.16 -10.17 17.51
N GLU A 11 3.31 -8.92 17.08
CA GLU A 11 3.39 -7.75 17.94
C GLU A 11 1.99 -7.52 18.51
N THR A 12 1.85 -7.72 19.83
CA THR A 12 0.61 -7.45 20.55
C THR A 12 0.22 -5.99 20.32
N VAL A 13 -0.81 -5.80 19.49
CA VAL A 13 -1.24 -4.47 19.06
C VAL A 13 -1.71 -3.69 20.28
N ASN A 14 -0.91 -2.71 20.70
CA ASN A 14 -1.26 -1.81 21.79
C ASN A 14 -2.45 -0.92 21.35
N PRO A 15 -3.62 -1.00 22.02
CA PRO A 15 -4.81 -0.25 21.63
C PRO A 15 -4.64 1.28 21.72
N GLU A 16 -3.65 1.79 22.45
CA GLU A 16 -3.34 3.24 22.53
C GLU A 16 -2.75 3.80 21.22
N ILE A 17 -2.02 3.00 20.44
CA ILE A 17 -1.45 3.41 19.14
C ILE A 17 -2.57 3.58 18.09
N LEU A 18 -3.73 2.94 18.30
CA LEU A 18 -4.91 3.06 17.43
C LEU A 18 -5.69 4.36 17.64
N SER A 19 -5.43 5.10 18.73
CA SER A 19 -6.24 6.26 19.14
C SER A 19 -5.92 7.55 18.37
N THR A 20 -4.80 7.62 17.65
CA THR A 20 -4.45 8.79 16.80
C THR A 20 -3.84 8.31 15.50
N LYS A 21 -4.63 7.60 14.71
CA LYS A 21 -4.19 7.15 13.40
C LYS A 21 -4.25 8.32 12.42
N TYR A 22 -3.09 8.71 11.89
CA TYR A 22 -2.96 9.83 10.97
C TYR A 22 -3.24 9.40 9.54
N HIS A 23 -4.00 10.20 8.78
CA HIS A 23 -4.33 9.96 7.37
C HIS A 23 -3.09 9.69 6.51
N ILE A 24 -3.28 8.87 5.48
CA ILE A 24 -2.29 8.68 4.42
C ILE A 24 -2.32 9.93 3.55
N VAL A 25 -1.15 10.56 3.34
CA VAL A 25 -1.02 11.80 2.58
C VAL A 25 -0.23 11.63 1.30
N ASP A 26 0.60 10.59 1.22
CA ASP A 26 1.34 10.28 0.00
C ASP A 26 1.79 8.81 -0.01
N TRP A 27 2.21 8.34 -1.19
CA TRP A 27 2.77 7.03 -1.38
C TRP A 27 3.85 7.05 -2.47
N GLU A 28 4.83 6.15 -2.35
CA GLU A 28 5.89 5.97 -3.32
C GLU A 28 6.13 4.48 -3.60
N SER A 29 6.75 4.17 -4.73
CA SER A 29 7.06 2.83 -5.20
C SER A 29 8.55 2.73 -5.52
N TYR A 30 9.25 1.72 -5.01
CA TYR A 30 10.66 1.53 -5.30
C TYR A 30 10.96 0.08 -5.64
N ILE A 31 11.95 -0.12 -6.51
CA ILE A 31 12.64 -1.39 -6.65
C ILE A 31 13.82 -1.37 -5.70
N LEU A 32 13.78 -2.22 -4.67
CA LEU A 32 14.90 -2.39 -3.77
C LEU A 32 15.87 -3.41 -4.40
N TRP A 33 17.00 -2.91 -4.92
CA TRP A 33 18.07 -3.76 -5.44
C TRP A 33 18.67 -4.57 -4.28
N ASN A 34 18.57 -5.90 -4.35
CA ASN A 34 19.21 -6.80 -3.39
C ASN A 34 20.29 -7.62 -4.09
N VAL A 35 21.48 -7.68 -3.49
CA VAL A 35 22.67 -8.39 -4.00
C VAL A 35 22.40 -9.90 -4.17
N ASN A 36 21.37 -10.44 -3.50
CA ASN A 36 21.02 -11.86 -3.52
C ASN A 36 19.94 -12.26 -4.55
N MET A 37 19.81 -11.53 -5.66
CA MET A 37 18.99 -11.89 -6.83
C MET A 37 17.47 -12.00 -6.60
N GLU A 38 16.83 -10.89 -6.26
CA GLU A 38 15.45 -10.60 -6.69
C GLU A 38 15.16 -9.13 -6.45
N ASP A 39 14.82 -8.40 -7.51
CA ASP A 39 14.33 -7.04 -7.43
C ASP A 39 13.03 -7.02 -6.63
N LYS A 40 13.09 -6.53 -5.38
CA LYS A 40 11.90 -6.49 -4.52
C LYS A 40 11.23 -5.15 -4.64
N HIS A 41 10.08 -5.14 -5.31
CA HIS A 41 9.21 -3.99 -5.32
C HIS A 41 8.64 -3.73 -3.91
N VAL A 42 8.66 -2.47 -3.48
CA VAL A 42 8.16 -2.04 -2.19
C VAL A 42 7.36 -0.74 -2.34
N TYR A 43 6.15 -0.72 -1.79
CA TYR A 43 5.34 0.47 -1.59
C TYR A 43 5.71 1.13 -0.26
N LYS A 44 6.02 2.43 -0.30
CA LYS A 44 6.18 3.27 0.88
C LYS A 44 4.92 4.09 1.06
N ILE A 45 4.29 3.95 2.22
CA ILE A 45 3.09 4.70 2.61
C ILE A 45 3.49 5.79 3.60
N ILE A 46 3.10 7.03 3.32
CA ILE A 46 3.48 8.22 4.10
C ILE A 46 2.23 8.80 4.76
N ARG A 47 2.27 8.95 6.08
CA ARG A 47 1.17 9.51 6.88
C ARG A 47 1.41 10.98 7.22
N ALA A 48 0.33 11.70 7.56
CA ALA A 48 0.35 13.13 7.84
C ALA A 48 1.33 13.55 8.96
N ASN A 49 1.59 12.66 9.92
CA ASN A 49 2.57 12.89 10.99
C ASN A 49 4.03 12.62 10.56
N GLY A 50 4.26 12.31 9.29
CA GLY A 50 5.58 11.96 8.76
C GLY A 50 5.96 10.48 8.94
N ASN A 51 5.14 9.66 9.59
CA ASN A 51 5.42 8.24 9.72
C ASN A 51 5.39 7.56 8.34
N THR A 52 6.35 6.67 8.11
CA THR A 52 6.45 5.88 6.88
C THR A 52 6.37 4.39 7.18
N SER A 53 5.72 3.63 6.30
CA SER A 53 5.69 2.17 6.37
C SER A 53 5.96 1.57 5.00
N TYR A 54 6.59 0.41 4.98
CA TYR A 54 7.05 -0.26 3.77
C TYR A 54 6.33 -1.59 3.59
N HIS A 55 5.84 -1.84 2.38
CA HIS A 55 4.91 -2.91 2.07
C HIS A 55 5.28 -3.58 0.75
N LYS A 56 5.27 -4.90 0.70
CA LYS A 56 5.61 -5.64 -0.53
C LYS A 56 4.39 -5.87 -1.44
N SER A 57 3.18 -5.75 -0.90
CA SER A 57 1.94 -5.98 -1.64
C SER A 57 0.79 -5.13 -1.09
N LEU A 58 -0.31 -5.02 -1.84
CA LEU A 58 -1.54 -4.43 -1.33
C LEU A 58 -2.05 -5.19 -0.09
N SER A 59 -1.94 -6.51 -0.06
CA SER A 59 -2.35 -7.32 1.09
C SER A 59 -1.62 -6.94 2.39
N SER A 60 -0.32 -6.57 2.32
CA SER A 60 0.39 -6.12 3.51
C SER A 60 -0.03 -4.72 3.97
N ILE A 61 -0.43 -3.85 3.03
CA ILE A 61 -1.03 -2.55 3.32
C ILE A 61 -2.37 -2.77 4.04
N LEU A 62 -3.24 -3.63 3.50
CA LEU A 62 -4.57 -3.94 4.04
C LEU A 62 -4.50 -4.41 5.50
N ARG A 63 -3.56 -5.29 5.84
CA ARG A 63 -3.40 -5.80 7.23
C ARG A 63 -3.14 -4.72 8.27
N LYS A 64 -2.60 -3.57 7.87
CA LYS A 64 -2.23 -2.45 8.76
C LYS A 64 -3.08 -1.19 8.53
N SER A 65 -4.10 -1.28 7.67
CA SER A 65 -4.91 -0.16 7.23
C SER A 65 -6.36 -0.35 7.66
N ASP A 66 -7.08 0.75 7.88
CA ASP A 66 -8.53 0.73 8.03
C ASP A 66 -9.18 1.17 6.72
N ILE A 67 -10.52 1.20 6.69
CA ILE A 67 -11.27 1.59 5.49
C ILE A 67 -10.90 3.02 5.06
N GLN A 68 -10.67 3.95 6.00
CA GLN A 68 -10.34 5.33 5.66
C GLN A 68 -8.96 5.43 5.01
N ASP A 69 -7.96 4.71 5.53
CA ASP A 69 -6.64 4.62 4.91
C ASP A 69 -6.73 4.11 3.47
N LEU A 70 -7.60 3.13 3.19
CA LEU A 70 -7.75 2.59 1.83
C LEU A 70 -8.44 3.58 0.90
N VAL A 71 -9.43 4.33 1.39
CA VAL A 71 -10.06 5.42 0.65
C VAL A 71 -9.05 6.52 0.33
N ASP A 72 -8.26 6.94 1.32
CA ASP A 72 -7.22 7.96 1.15
C ASP A 72 -6.19 7.51 0.11
N LEU A 73 -5.72 6.25 0.20
CA LEU A 73 -4.78 5.68 -0.75
C LEU A 73 -5.38 5.59 -2.17
N HIS A 74 -6.64 5.14 -2.30
CA HIS A 74 -7.33 5.08 -3.59
C HIS A 74 -7.43 6.46 -4.24
N ILE A 75 -7.82 7.50 -3.49
CA ILE A 75 -7.89 8.87 -4.00
C ILE A 75 -6.50 9.34 -4.48
N LEU A 76 -5.45 9.08 -3.71
CA LEU A 76 -4.09 9.47 -4.06
C LEU A 76 -3.58 8.77 -5.33
N VAL A 77 -3.80 7.46 -5.43
CA VAL A 77 -3.41 6.65 -6.61
C VAL A 77 -4.18 7.12 -7.84
N MET A 78 -5.50 7.33 -7.73
CA MET A 78 -6.34 7.81 -8.83
C MET A 78 -5.97 9.22 -9.28
N LYS A 79 -5.63 10.12 -8.35
CA LYS A 79 -5.16 11.47 -8.68
C LYS A 79 -3.86 11.41 -9.49
N ARG A 80 -2.88 10.61 -9.03
CA ARG A 80 -1.61 10.45 -9.74
C ARG A 80 -1.78 9.84 -11.14
N PHE A 81 -2.73 8.90 -11.28
CA PHE A 81 -3.06 8.28 -12.57
C PHE A 81 -3.70 9.25 -13.57
N LYS A 82 -4.59 10.13 -13.12
CA LYS A 82 -5.18 11.15 -14.00
C LYS A 82 -4.11 12.08 -14.58
N ASP A 83 -3.07 12.34 -13.80
CA ASP A 83 -2.03 13.32 -14.14
C ASP A 83 -0.81 12.70 -14.87
N ASN A 84 -0.63 11.36 -14.84
CA ASN A 84 0.57 10.69 -15.37
C ASN A 84 0.31 9.29 -15.93
N THR A 85 1.12 8.88 -16.92
CA THR A 85 1.19 7.47 -17.36
C THR A 85 1.86 6.63 -16.27
N LEU A 86 1.18 5.60 -15.75
CA LEU A 86 1.75 4.63 -14.82
C LEU A 86 2.42 3.48 -15.56
N GLU A 87 3.53 2.99 -15.02
CA GLU A 87 4.26 1.84 -15.53
C GLU A 87 4.57 0.84 -14.40
N GLY A 88 4.73 -0.42 -14.79
CA GLY A 88 5.14 -1.51 -13.90
C GLY A 88 4.23 -1.68 -12.68
N TYR A 89 4.83 -1.72 -11.49
CA TYR A 89 4.14 -2.01 -10.23
C TYR A 89 3.13 -0.94 -9.81
N ASN A 90 3.25 0.29 -10.30
CA ASN A 90 2.25 1.32 -10.03
C ASN A 90 0.91 1.01 -10.71
N LEU A 91 0.97 0.40 -11.90
CA LEU A 91 -0.23 -0.05 -12.60
C LEU A 91 -0.89 -1.23 -11.86
N LEU A 92 -0.07 -2.12 -11.28
CA LEU A 92 -0.57 -3.25 -10.48
C LEU A 92 -1.34 -2.74 -9.24
N LEU A 93 -0.75 -1.83 -8.46
CA LEU A 93 -1.43 -1.24 -7.30
C LEU A 93 -2.74 -0.53 -7.68
N TRP A 94 -2.73 0.22 -8.79
CA TRP A 94 -3.93 0.87 -9.30
C TRP A 94 -5.01 -0.14 -9.68
N GLY A 95 -4.65 -1.20 -10.41
CA GLY A 95 -5.58 -2.25 -10.81
C GLY A 95 -6.22 -2.93 -9.60
N ASP A 96 -5.42 -3.34 -8.63
CA ASP A 96 -5.90 -4.01 -7.42
C ASP A 96 -6.86 -3.11 -6.61
N LEU A 97 -6.53 -1.82 -6.45
CA LEU A 97 -7.40 -0.87 -5.75
C LEU A 97 -8.68 -0.61 -6.55
N LYS A 98 -8.61 -0.54 -7.87
CA LYS A 98 -9.78 -0.33 -8.73
C LYS A 98 -10.76 -1.48 -8.59
N VAL A 99 -10.31 -2.73 -8.63
CA VAL A 99 -11.17 -3.92 -8.42
C VAL A 99 -11.84 -3.86 -7.04
N MET A 100 -11.12 -3.38 -6.01
CA MET A 100 -11.64 -3.31 -4.65
C MET A 100 -12.74 -2.24 -4.46
N PHE A 101 -12.64 -1.09 -5.14
CA PHE A 101 -13.58 0.03 -4.97
C PHE A 101 -14.62 0.16 -6.09
N GLU A 102 -14.32 -0.36 -7.28
CA GLU A 102 -15.16 -0.31 -8.48
C GLU A 102 -15.23 -1.71 -9.13
N PRO A 103 -15.73 -2.74 -8.43
CA PRO A 103 -15.82 -4.09 -8.99
C PRO A 103 -16.74 -4.07 -10.22
N ASN A 104 -16.24 -4.57 -11.35
CA ASN A 104 -17.02 -4.75 -12.57
C ASN A 104 -17.38 -6.24 -12.77
N ALA A 105 -18.36 -6.52 -13.64
CA ALA A 105 -18.84 -7.88 -13.88
C ALA A 105 -17.77 -8.82 -14.46
N ASP A 106 -16.71 -8.30 -15.09
CA ASP A 106 -15.60 -9.09 -15.61
C ASP A 106 -14.57 -9.44 -14.52
N ASP A 107 -14.55 -8.70 -13.41
CA ASP A 107 -13.68 -8.97 -12.25
C ASP A 107 -14.15 -10.20 -11.45
N GLU A 108 -15.43 -10.60 -11.53
CA GLU A 108 -15.97 -11.83 -10.93
C GLU A 108 -15.36 -13.11 -11.52
N ILE A 109 -14.82 -13.05 -12.74
CA ILE A 109 -14.24 -14.22 -13.43
C ILE A 109 -12.95 -14.68 -12.73
N TRP A 110 -12.21 -13.79 -12.07
CA TRP A 110 -10.98 -14.09 -11.36
C TRP A 110 -11.20 -14.53 -9.90
N SER A 111 -12.43 -14.41 -9.38
CA SER A 111 -12.80 -14.83 -8.02
C SER A 111 -12.95 -16.36 -7.87
N ASN A 112 -12.94 -17.12 -8.97
CA ASN A 112 -13.29 -18.54 -9.00
C ASN A 112 -12.16 -19.49 -9.45
N GLN A 113 -10.89 -19.08 -9.31
CA GLN A 113 -9.73 -19.95 -9.57
C GLN A 113 -9.07 -20.47 -8.29
#